data_AF-A0A329QEP0-F1
#
_entry.id   AF-A0A329QEP0-F1
#
_cell.length_a   1.000
_cell.length_b   1.000
_cell.length_c   1.000
_cell.angle_alpha   90.00
_cell.angle_beta   90.00
_cell.angle_gamma   90.00
#
_symmetry.space_group_name_H-M   'P 1'
#
loop_
_entity.id
_entity.type
_entity.pdbx_description
1 polymer ?
#
loop_
_entity_poly.entity_id
_entity_poly.type
_entity_poly.pdbx_seq_one_letter_code
_entity_poly.pdbx_strand_id
1 'polypeptide(L)' 'MATSNKDRVRAHRERLRQHGLRPIQIWVPDVTSPQFAAEAHRQSTLADASTHADDDQAFADALQTPTWDEAAGDDE' A
#
# COMPACT_ATOMS: atom_id res chain seq x y z
N MET A 1 -17.14 10.27 -22.36
CA MET A 1 -16.06 11.25 -22.08
C MET A 1 -15.06 10.54 -21.18
N ALA A 2 -13.75 10.60 -21.47
CA ALA A 2 -12.76 9.90 -20.67
C ALA A 2 -12.78 10.41 -19.21
N THR A 3 -12.97 9.50 -18.26
CA THR A 3 -13.01 9.78 -16.83
C THR A 3 -11.70 10.45 -16.41
N SER A 4 -11.78 11.65 -15.81
CA SER A 4 -10.59 12.37 -15.37
C SER A 4 -9.87 11.59 -14.28
N ASN A 5 -8.54 11.75 -14.17
CA ASN A 5 -7.76 11.20 -13.06
C ASN A 5 -8.37 11.58 -11.69
N LYS A 6 -8.93 12.80 -11.60
CA LYS A 6 -9.63 13.30 -10.41
C LYS A 6 -10.87 12.47 -10.05
N ASP A 7 -11.64 12.04 -11.05
CA ASP A 7 -12.85 11.25 -10.85
C ASP A 7 -12.51 9.82 -10.43
N ARG A 8 -11.46 9.23 -11.01
CA ARG A 8 -10.90 7.93 -10.57
C ARG A 8 -10.44 7.97 -9.11
N VAL A 9 -9.66 8.98 -8.74
CA VAL A 9 -9.16 9.15 -7.36
C VAL A 9 -10.33 9.33 -6.38
N ARG A 10 -11.38 10.04 -6.79
CA ARG A 10 -12.59 10.21 -5.98
C ARG A 10 -13.32 8.89 -5.76
N ALA A 11 -13.64 8.16 -6.83
CA ALA A 11 -14.34 6.87 -6.77
C ALA A 11 -13.58 5.85 -5.91
N HIS A 12 -12.26 5.78 -6.07
CA HIS A 12 -11.41 4.93 -5.25
C HIS A 12 -11.50 5.28 -3.76
N ARG A 13 -11.40 6.57 -3.40
CA ARG A 13 -11.54 7.01 -2.00
C ARG A 13 -12.94 6.76 -1.44
N GLU A 14 -13.98 6.79 -2.26
CA GLU A 14 -15.35 6.45 -1.83
C GLU A 14 -15.47 4.96 -1.48
N ARG A 15 -14.92 4.06 -2.30
CA ARG A 15 -14.85 2.61 -1.98
C ARG A 15 -14.10 2.36 -0.68
N LEU A 16 -12.92 2.96 -0.51
CA LEU A 16 -12.14 2.81 0.74
C LEU A 16 -12.92 3.27 1.98
N ARG A 17 -13.70 4.36 1.88
CA ARG A 17 -14.53 4.83 2.99
C ARG A 17 -15.67 3.87 3.34
N GLN A 18 -16.24 3.20 2.34
CA GLN A 18 -17.28 2.17 2.56
C GLN A 18 -16.72 0.95 3.31
N HIS A 19 -15.44 0.62 3.07
CA HIS A 19 -14.71 -0.40 3.84
C HIS A 19 -14.26 0.07 5.24
N GLY A 20 -14.70 1.26 5.69
CA GLY A 20 -14.36 1.80 7.01
C GLY A 20 -12.96 2.42 7.10
N LEU A 21 -12.23 2.54 5.99
CA LEU A 21 -10.89 3.12 5.96
C LEU A 21 -10.96 4.65 5.87
N ARG A 22 -10.03 5.32 6.55
CA ARG A 22 -9.87 6.78 6.46
C ARG A 22 -8.49 7.14 5.92
N PRO A 23 -8.40 8.03 4.91
CA PRO A 23 -7.12 8.45 4.40
C PRO A 23 -6.38 9.31 5.43
N ILE A 24 -5.10 9.00 5.66
CA ILE A 24 -4.17 9.86 6.41
C ILE A 24 -3.12 10.42 5.45
N GLN A 25 -2.72 11.66 5.66
CA GLN A 25 -1.57 12.26 4.98
C GLN A 25 -0.41 12.31 5.96
N ILE A 26 0.68 11.66 5.59
CA ILE A 26 1.93 11.67 6.34
C ILE A 26 3.04 12.14 5.41
N TRP A 27 4.01 12.85 5.98
CA TRP A 27 5.24 13.17 5.28
C TRP A 27 6.22 12.04 5.51
N VAL A 28 6.70 11.44 4.43
CA VAL A 28 7.69 10.36 4.44
C VAL A 28 9.00 10.87 3.85
N PRO A 29 10.15 10.23 4.16
CA PRO A 29 11.41 10.47 3.45
C PRO A 29 11.25 10.30 1.94
N ASP A 30 12.17 10.89 1.17
CA ASP A 30 12.19 10.72 -0.28
C ASP A 30 12.46 9.26 -0.65
N VAL A 31 11.39 8.55 -0.99
CA VAL A 31 11.41 7.13 -1.35
C VAL A 31 12.04 6.85 -2.72
N THR A 32 12.31 7.89 -3.51
CA THR A 32 12.99 7.77 -4.81
C THR A 32 14.51 7.89 -4.71
N SER A 33 15.01 8.34 -3.56
CA SER A 33 16.44 8.46 -3.30
C SER A 33 17.10 7.07 -3.24
N PRO A 34 18.29 6.89 -3.87
CA PRO A 34 19.07 5.65 -3.74
C PRO A 34 19.42 5.30 -2.29
N GLN A 35 19.54 6.30 -1.41
CA GLN A 35 19.82 6.09 0.02
C GLN A 35 18.64 5.43 0.73
N PHE A 36 17.41 5.80 0.35
CA PHE A 36 16.21 5.17 0.90
C PHE A 36 16.15 3.70 0.49
N ALA A 37 16.43 3.39 -0.78
CA ALA A 37 16.48 2.00 -1.24
C ALA A 37 17.53 1.17 -0.49
N ALA A 38 18.72 1.73 -0.26
CA ALA A 38 19.77 1.06 0.50
C ALA A 38 19.38 0.81 1.97
N GLU A 39 18.79 1.79 2.64
CA GLU A 39 18.35 1.64 4.03
C GLU A 39 17.13 0.72 4.15
N ALA A 40 16.17 0.80 3.23
CA ALA A 40 15.03 -0.11 3.18
C ALA A 40 15.50 -1.56 3.05
N HIS A 41 16.44 -1.83 2.14
CA HIS A 41 17.02 -3.18 1.99
C HIS A 41 17.71 -3.65 3.27
N ARG A 42 18.54 -2.78 3.88
CA ARG A 42 19.22 -3.09 5.14
C ARG A 42 18.21 -3.42 6.26
N GLN A 43 17.16 -2.62 6.41
CA GLN A 43 16.13 -2.80 7.43
C GLN A 43 15.33 -4.09 7.20
N SER A 44 14.97 -4.40 5.95
CA SER A 44 14.30 -5.66 5.60
C SER A 44 15.13 -6.88 6.01
N THR A 45 16.44 -6.88 5.77
CA THR A 45 17.33 -7.97 6.20
C THR A 45 17.39 -8.11 7.73
N LEU A 46 17.30 -7.00 8.47
CA LEU A 46 17.26 -7.03 9.93
C LEU A 46 15.92 -7.56 10.47
N ALA A 47 14.81 -7.25 9.80
CA ALA A 47 13.49 -7.76 10.14
C ALA A 47 13.42 -9.29 9.93
N ASP A 48 13.94 -9.77 8.80
CA ASP A 48 14.05 -11.21 8.47
C ASP A 48 14.92 -11.99 9.47
N ALA A 49 16.01 -11.36 9.95
CA ALA A 49 16.88 -11.96 10.96
C ALA A 49 16.33 -11.88 12.40
N SER A 50 15.15 -11.29 12.59
CA SER A 50 14.59 -11.07 13.92
C SER A 50 13.90 -12.32 14.48
N THR A 51 13.77 -12.41 15.80
CA THR A 51 13.00 -13.50 16.46
C THR A 51 11.53 -13.53 16.05
N HIS A 52 11.00 -12.43 15.51
CA HIS A 52 9.59 -12.29 15.13
C HIS A 52 9.36 -12.45 13.63
N ALA A 53 10.38 -12.84 12.86
CA ALA A 53 10.30 -12.89 11.40
C ALA A 53 9.11 -13.71 10.89
N ASP A 54 8.86 -14.88 11.49
CA ASP A 54 7.73 -15.75 11.13
C ASP A 54 6.37 -15.09 11.44
N ASP A 55 6.25 -14.45 12.61
CA ASP A 55 5.02 -13.77 13.04
C ASP A 55 4.75 -12.52 12.18
N ASP A 56 5.79 -11.74 11.89
CA ASP A 56 5.72 -10.54 11.05
C ASP A 56 5.32 -10.91 9.62
N GLN A 57 5.89 -11.99 9.08
CA GLN A 57 5.53 -12.50 7.75
C GLN A 57 4.09 -13.03 7.72
N ALA A 58 3.69 -13.81 8.74
CA ALA A 58 2.32 -14.31 8.84
C ALA A 58 1.28 -13.17 8.94
N PHE A 59 1.61 -12.09 9.67
CA PHE A 59 0.79 -10.89 9.73
C PHE A 59 0.69 -10.20 8.36
N ALA A 60 1.81 -10.03 7.66
CA ALA A 60 1.82 -9.42 6.33
C ALA A 60 0.99 -10.22 5.32
N ASP A 61 1.11 -11.54 5.32
CA ASP A 61 0.34 -12.43 4.44
C ASP A 61 -1.15 -12.37 4.74
N ALA A 62 -1.55 -12.28 6.03
CA ALA A 62 -2.95 -12.12 6.42
C ALA A 62 -3.56 -10.78 5.97
N LEU A 63 -2.73 -9.75 5.78
CA LEU A 63 -3.15 -8.43 5.29
C LEU A 63 -3.22 -8.32 3.76
N GLN A 64 -2.71 -9.32 3.01
CA GLN A 64 -2.80 -9.31 1.56
C GLN A 64 -4.27 -9.45 1.13
N THR A 65 -4.92 -8.32 0.86
CA THR A 65 -6.21 -8.29 0.16
C THR A 65 -5.97 -8.47 -1.35
N PRO A 66 -6.94 -9.04 -2.09
CA PRO A 66 -6.91 -9.02 -3.55
C PRO A 66 -6.66 -7.58 -4.01
N THR A 67 -5.82 -7.49 -5.04
CA THR A 67 -5.13 -6.27 -5.43
C THR A 67 -6.12 -5.10 -5.52
N TRP A 68 -5.71 -3.92 -5.05
CA TRP A 68 -6.53 -2.70 -5.09
C TRP A 68 -7.01 -2.32 -6.52
N ASP A 69 -6.49 -2.98 -7.55
CA ASP A 69 -6.88 -2.88 -8.97
C ASP A 69 -8.02 -3.82 -9.39
N GLU A 70 -8.23 -4.99 -8.77
CA GLU A 70 -9.27 -5.95 -9.20
C GLU A 70 -10.71 -5.54 -8.82
N ALA A 71 -10.87 -4.61 -7.87
CA ALA A 71 -12.17 -4.00 -7.56
C ALA A 71 -12.57 -2.90 -8.57
N ALA A 72 -11.70 -2.56 -9.52
CA ALA A 72 -12.03 -1.75 -10.69
C ALA A 72 -12.34 -2.66 -11.87
N GLY A 73 -13.35 -3.52 -11.70
CA GLY A 73 -14.00 -4.16 -12.83
C GLY A 73 -14.38 -3.10 -13.86
N ASP A 74 -14.05 -3.41 -15.10
CA ASP A 74 -14.40 -2.68 -16.31
C ASP A 74 -15.86 -2.20 -16.26
N ASP A 75 -16.04 -0.90 -16.05
CA ASP A 75 -17.23 -0.18 -16.48
C ASP A 75 -16.84 0.54 -17.77
N GLU A 76 -17.24 -0.06 -18.90
CA GLU A 76 -17.34 0.61 -20.20
C GLU A 76 -18.34 1.77 -20.15
#